data_AF-A0A919MZ53-F1
#
_entry.id   AF-A0A919MZ53-F1
#
_cell.length_a   1.000
_cell.length_b   1.000
_cell.length_c   1.000
_cell.angle_alpha   90.00
_cell.angle_beta   90.00
_cell.angle_gamma   90.00
#
_symmetry.space_group_name_H-M   'P 1'
#
loop_
_entity.id
_entity.type
_entity.pdbx_description
1 polymer ?
#
loop_
_entity_poly.entity_id
_entity_poly.type
_entity_poly.pdbx_seq_one_letter_code
_entity_poly.pdbx_strand_id
1 'polypeptide(L)'
;MTAPTITAPQLTLARNAADAALAVLPTSRALSAAAPIAATADVLADGQAVTAKFSGAANGEVVVVVGQDLADALKESPLGELDLTAAVRPALEAAARVFGPVVLDPGVVMESGVAMSSLATKEDAVAVPLVEGEEVRAVLALALSPWPGEEPGQMDVARQQSAGPGIQLRGGLDMLHDVEMEVSAELGRTRMAVRELLSLNPGAIVELDRAAGSPADLLVNGRLIARGEVVVVDENFGIRITEIVSPGTERE
;
A
#
# COMPACT_ATOMS: atom_id res chain seq x y z
N MET A 1 -16.39 23.03 -14.07
CA MET A 1 -15.25 22.92 -13.15
C MET A 1 -15.83 22.53 -11.80
N THR A 2 -15.91 21.23 -11.55
CA THR A 2 -16.58 20.65 -10.37
C THR A 2 -15.62 20.77 -9.20
N ALA A 3 -16.07 21.35 -8.09
CA ALA A 3 -15.26 21.43 -6.87
C ALA A 3 -15.01 20.01 -6.34
N PRO A 4 -13.84 19.73 -5.74
CA PRO A 4 -13.61 18.44 -5.08
C PRO A 4 -14.68 18.24 -3.99
N THR A 5 -15.30 17.06 -3.95
CA THR A 5 -16.35 16.65 -2.99
C THR A 5 -15.74 16.34 -1.60
N ILE A 6 -14.60 16.95 -1.27
CA ILE A 6 -13.81 16.61 -0.10
C ILE A 6 -14.06 17.64 1.00
N THR A 7 -14.48 17.13 2.15
CA THR A 7 -14.82 17.91 3.34
C THR A 7 -13.57 18.39 4.09
N ALA A 8 -13.70 19.44 4.90
CA ALA A 8 -12.60 19.95 5.72
C ALA A 8 -11.95 18.89 6.66
N PRO A 9 -12.71 17.95 7.27
CA PRO A 9 -12.14 16.82 7.99
C PRO A 9 -11.28 15.90 7.11
N GLN A 10 -11.71 15.61 5.88
CA GLN A 10 -10.97 14.76 4.95
C GLN A 10 -9.67 15.44 4.48
N LEU A 11 -9.69 16.75 4.22
CA LEU A 11 -8.47 17.53 3.95
C LEU A 11 -7.50 17.51 5.14
N THR A 12 -8.02 17.55 6.37
CA THR A 12 -7.19 17.45 7.58
C THR A 12 -6.55 16.07 7.69
N LEU A 13 -7.29 15.00 7.40
CA LEU A 13 -6.74 13.64 7.36
C LEU A 13 -5.67 13.47 6.28
N ALA A 14 -5.89 14.02 5.09
CA ALA A 14 -4.90 14.02 4.01
C ALA A 14 -3.60 14.71 4.44
N ARG A 15 -3.70 15.86 5.13
CA ARG A 15 -2.56 16.57 5.67
C ARG A 15 -1.82 15.76 6.75
N ASN A 16 -2.55 15.14 7.67
CA ASN A 16 -1.95 14.28 8.70
C ASN A 16 -1.19 13.11 8.07
N ALA A 17 -1.72 12.52 6.99
CA ALA A 17 -1.03 11.47 6.23
C ALA A 17 0.26 12.00 5.56
N ALA A 18 0.23 13.24 5.04
CA ALA A 18 1.42 13.90 4.49
C ALA A 18 2.49 14.17 5.56
N ASP A 19 2.09 14.65 6.73
CA ASP A 19 3.00 14.87 7.86
C ASP A 19 3.62 13.55 8.34
N ALA A 20 2.84 12.46 8.37
CA ALA A 20 3.33 11.13 8.73
C ALA A 20 4.33 10.56 7.70
N ALA A 21 4.03 10.68 6.40
CA ALA A 21 4.95 10.31 5.33
C ALA A 21 6.24 11.13 5.41
N LEU A 22 6.11 12.43 5.64
CA LEU A 22 7.23 13.35 5.67
C LEU A 22 8.22 13.05 6.80
N ALA A 23 7.74 12.56 7.95
CA ALA A 23 8.59 12.19 9.09
C ALA A 23 9.59 11.07 8.78
N VAL A 24 9.34 10.27 7.74
CA VAL A 24 10.17 9.11 7.37
C VAL A 24 10.67 9.16 5.92
N LEU A 25 10.34 10.22 5.19
CA LEU A 25 10.79 10.41 3.82
C LEU A 25 12.31 10.64 3.82
N PRO A 26 13.09 9.96 2.94
CA PRO A 26 14.54 10.10 2.89
C PRO A 26 14.95 11.43 2.23
N THR A 27 14.69 12.55 2.89
CA THR A 27 15.04 13.89 2.41
C THR A 27 16.16 14.50 3.23
N SER A 28 17.16 15.05 2.55
CA SER A 28 18.29 15.75 3.17
C SER A 28 17.97 17.17 3.64
N ARG A 29 16.78 17.68 3.31
CA ARG A 29 16.33 19.06 3.62
C ARG A 29 14.99 19.04 4.37
N ALA A 30 14.75 20.09 5.14
CA ALA A 30 13.53 20.24 5.93
C ALA A 30 12.37 20.65 5.02
N LEU A 31 11.54 19.68 4.62
CA LEU A 31 10.29 19.94 3.93
C LEU A 31 9.16 20.22 4.93
N SER A 32 8.05 20.76 4.43
CA SER A 32 6.80 20.93 5.18
C SER A 32 5.60 20.60 4.32
N ALA A 33 4.54 20.04 4.92
CA ALA A 33 3.29 19.77 4.19
C ALA A 33 2.49 21.06 4.00
N ALA A 34 2.24 21.41 2.73
CA ALA A 34 1.42 22.54 2.33
C ALA A 34 -0.09 22.22 2.46
N ALA A 35 -0.94 23.17 2.07
CA ALA A 35 -2.38 22.95 2.03
C ALA A 35 -2.72 21.85 0.98
N PRO A 36 -3.61 20.89 1.32
CA PRO A 36 -4.07 19.91 0.35
C PRO A 36 -4.80 20.58 -0.83
N ILE A 37 -4.55 20.06 -2.03
CA ILE A 37 -5.11 20.50 -3.30
C ILE A 37 -5.73 19.30 -4.03
N ALA A 38 -6.50 19.57 -5.09
CA ALA A 38 -6.97 18.49 -5.97
C ALA A 38 -5.77 17.83 -6.67
N ALA A 39 -5.78 16.49 -6.78
CA ALA A 39 -4.74 15.79 -7.50
C ALA A 39 -4.79 16.11 -9.00
N THR A 40 -3.74 16.72 -9.53
CA THR A 40 -3.59 17.01 -10.96
C THR A 40 -2.18 16.64 -11.45
N ALA A 41 -2.03 16.45 -12.76
CA ALA A 41 -0.74 16.08 -13.35
C ALA A 41 0.36 17.15 -13.18
N ASP A 42 -0.03 18.42 -13.03
CA ASP A 42 0.89 19.56 -13.07
C ASP A 42 1.54 19.89 -11.71
N VAL A 43 1.16 19.22 -10.62
CA VAL A 43 1.65 19.56 -9.26
C VAL A 43 3.16 19.35 -9.14
N LEU A 44 3.70 18.32 -9.80
CA LEU A 44 5.13 18.08 -9.94
C LEU A 44 5.39 17.33 -11.25
N ALA A 45 5.44 18.07 -12.36
CA ALA A 45 5.49 17.52 -13.71
C ALA A 45 6.77 16.70 -13.99
N ASP A 46 7.92 17.13 -13.46
CA ASP A 46 9.21 16.49 -13.69
C ASP A 46 9.65 15.67 -12.46
N GLY A 47 9.09 14.45 -12.32
CA GLY A 47 9.36 13.59 -11.18
C GLY A 47 9.11 12.10 -11.43
N GLN A 48 9.54 11.27 -10.48
CA GLN A 48 9.16 9.86 -10.42
C GLN A 48 8.12 9.66 -9.32
N ALA A 49 7.08 8.89 -9.63
CA ALA A 49 6.05 8.53 -8.67
C ALA A 49 6.19 7.06 -8.28
N VAL A 50 5.99 6.78 -7.01
CA VAL A 50 5.74 5.44 -6.50
C VAL A 50 4.30 5.37 -6.05
N THR A 51 3.50 4.55 -6.71
CA THR A 51 2.12 4.27 -6.32
C THR A 51 2.06 2.95 -5.57
N ALA A 52 1.25 2.89 -4.51
CA ALA A 52 0.90 1.66 -3.84
C ALA A 52 -0.57 1.69 -3.45
N LYS A 53 -1.25 0.56 -3.61
CA LYS A 53 -2.59 0.35 -3.07
C LYS A 53 -2.49 -0.07 -1.62
N PHE A 54 -3.52 0.23 -0.85
CA PHE A 54 -3.63 -0.25 0.52
C PHE A 54 -5.04 -0.70 0.83
N SER A 55 -5.13 -1.67 1.74
CA SER A 55 -6.38 -2.27 2.17
C SER A 55 -6.37 -2.57 3.67
N GLY A 56 -7.55 -2.65 4.29
CA GLY A 56 -7.71 -2.91 5.73
C GLY A 56 -8.76 -2.02 6.35
N ALA A 57 -8.38 -1.22 7.35
CA ALA A 57 -9.27 -0.24 7.99
C ALA A 57 -9.77 0.85 7.02
N ALA A 58 -8.96 1.18 6.02
CA ALA A 58 -9.32 1.97 4.87
C ALA A 58 -8.78 1.32 3.61
N ASN A 59 -9.41 1.60 2.47
CA ASN A 59 -8.99 1.09 1.17
C ASN A 59 -8.74 2.28 0.25
N GLY A 60 -7.65 2.23 -0.49
CA GLY A 60 -7.27 3.33 -1.36
C GLY A 60 -5.96 3.12 -2.09
N GLU A 61 -5.52 4.20 -2.71
CA GLU A 61 -4.22 4.31 -3.35
C GLU A 61 -3.48 5.50 -2.76
N VAL A 62 -2.20 5.31 -2.49
CA VAL A 62 -1.27 6.34 -2.06
C VAL A 62 -0.15 6.45 -3.08
N VAL A 63 0.18 7.68 -3.43
CA VAL A 63 1.19 8.02 -4.43
C VAL A 63 2.17 8.98 -3.78
N VAL A 64 3.46 8.67 -3.84
CA VAL A 64 4.51 9.63 -3.49
C VAL A 64 5.23 10.01 -4.78
N VAL A 65 5.19 11.28 -5.13
CA VAL A 65 5.96 11.86 -6.22
C VAL A 65 7.19 12.55 -5.63
N VAL A 66 8.37 12.22 -6.16
CA VAL A 66 9.62 12.90 -5.85
C VAL A 66 10.17 13.59 -7.09
N GLY A 67 10.76 14.78 -6.95
CA GLY A 67 11.42 15.46 -8.05
C GLY A 67 12.61 14.66 -8.60
N GLN A 68 12.95 14.87 -9.88
CA GLN A 68 14.06 14.15 -10.54
C GLN A 68 15.37 14.25 -9.76
N ASP A 69 15.71 15.43 -9.22
CA ASP A 69 16.92 15.63 -8.41
C ASP A 69 17.06 14.62 -7.25
N LEU A 70 15.94 14.30 -6.59
CA LEU A 70 15.92 13.36 -5.46
C LEU A 70 15.98 11.92 -5.95
N ALA A 71 15.27 11.61 -7.03
CA ALA A 71 15.31 10.28 -7.64
C ALA A 71 16.72 9.95 -8.14
N ASP A 72 17.41 10.91 -8.75
CA ASP A 72 18.78 10.73 -9.25
C ASP A 72 19.79 10.66 -8.10
N ALA A 73 19.64 11.47 -7.05
CA ALA A 73 20.48 11.37 -5.85
C ALA A 73 20.37 9.99 -5.15
N LEU A 74 19.21 9.34 -5.21
CA LEU A 74 19.01 7.98 -4.69
C LEU A 74 19.69 6.92 -5.57
N LYS A 75 19.67 7.09 -6.90
CA LYS A 75 20.36 6.21 -7.85
C LYS A 75 21.89 6.34 -7.78
N GLU A 76 22.39 7.55 -7.60
CA GLU A 76 23.83 7.85 -7.52
C GLU A 76 24.42 7.65 -6.11
N SER A 77 23.66 7.06 -5.19
CA SER A 77 24.07 6.88 -3.81
C SER A 77 25.31 5.99 -3.68
N PRO A 78 26.32 6.38 -2.86
CA PRO A 78 27.54 5.59 -2.65
C PRO A 78 27.31 4.25 -1.92
N LEU A 79 26.07 3.98 -1.48
CA LEU A 79 25.63 2.73 -0.86
C LEU A 79 25.05 1.71 -1.88
N GLY A 80 25.09 2.01 -3.18
CA GLY A 80 24.53 1.20 -4.26
C GLY A 80 23.24 1.81 -4.85
N GLU A 81 22.72 1.22 -5.94
CA GLU A 81 21.43 1.60 -6.53
C GLU A 81 20.32 1.39 -5.48
N LEU A 82 19.92 2.45 -4.80
CA LEU A 82 18.78 2.38 -3.88
C LEU A 82 17.51 2.34 -4.74
N ASP A 83 16.77 1.24 -4.67
CA ASP A 83 15.45 1.15 -5.31
C ASP A 83 14.54 2.23 -4.71
N LEU A 84 14.07 3.16 -5.56
CA LEU A 84 13.18 4.23 -5.18
C LEU A 84 11.96 3.70 -4.42
N THR A 85 11.43 2.54 -4.83
CA THR A 85 10.31 1.86 -4.17
C THR A 85 10.64 1.52 -2.72
N ALA A 86 11.82 0.94 -2.48
CA ALA A 86 12.28 0.59 -1.15
C ALA A 86 12.56 1.84 -0.29
N ALA A 87 13.08 2.90 -0.91
CA ALA A 87 13.40 4.15 -0.26
C ALA A 87 12.14 4.89 0.26
N VAL A 88 11.05 4.91 -0.53
CA VAL A 88 9.82 5.64 -0.18
C VAL A 88 8.75 4.75 0.46
N ARG A 89 8.89 3.42 0.46
CA ARG A 89 7.95 2.49 1.11
C ARG A 89 7.63 2.87 2.57
N PRO A 90 8.60 3.22 3.44
CA PRO A 90 8.29 3.67 4.79
C PRO A 90 7.33 4.86 4.83
N ALA A 91 7.47 5.81 3.89
CA ALA A 91 6.61 6.98 3.79
C ALA A 91 5.19 6.63 3.31
N LEU A 92 5.07 5.73 2.32
CA LEU A 92 3.77 5.21 1.88
C LEU A 92 3.03 4.49 3.01
N GLU A 93 3.74 3.64 3.76
CA GLU A 93 3.18 2.93 4.92
C GLU A 93 2.76 3.90 6.03
N ALA A 94 3.59 4.90 6.35
CA ALA A 94 3.28 5.90 7.37
C ALA A 94 2.04 6.73 7.01
N ALA A 95 1.91 7.15 5.75
CA ALA A 95 0.70 7.84 5.27
C ALA A 95 -0.54 6.95 5.38
N ALA A 96 -0.47 5.71 4.89
CA ALA A 96 -1.62 4.81 4.87
C ALA A 96 -2.09 4.46 6.30
N ARG A 97 -1.16 4.32 7.26
CA ARG A 97 -1.45 4.02 8.67
C ARG A 97 -2.26 5.10 9.39
N VAL A 98 -2.28 6.34 8.89
CA VAL A 98 -3.14 7.40 9.45
C VAL A 98 -4.62 7.02 9.38
N PHE A 99 -5.00 6.21 8.39
CA PHE A 99 -6.37 5.74 8.21
C PHE A 99 -6.68 4.45 8.99
N GLY A 100 -5.74 3.98 9.82
CA GLY A 100 -5.87 2.79 10.65
C GLY A 100 -4.95 1.64 10.22
N PRO A 101 -5.11 0.44 10.80
CA PRO A 101 -4.32 -0.73 10.42
C PRO A 101 -4.63 -1.13 8.98
N VAL A 102 -3.62 -0.98 8.11
CA VAL A 102 -3.70 -1.27 6.68
C VAL A 102 -2.47 -2.05 6.23
N VAL A 103 -2.64 -2.82 5.15
CA VAL A 103 -1.58 -3.53 4.42
C VAL A 103 -1.34 -2.76 3.12
N LEU A 104 -0.06 -2.53 2.81
CA LEU A 104 0.37 -1.82 1.61
C LEU A 104 0.88 -2.82 0.57
N ASP A 105 0.30 -2.80 -0.62
CA ASP A 105 0.76 -3.59 -1.77
C ASP A 105 2.17 -3.15 -2.20
N PRO A 106 2.90 -3.99 -2.98
CA PRO A 106 4.16 -3.57 -3.58
C PRO A 106 4.01 -2.26 -4.37
N GLY A 107 4.96 -1.35 -4.18
CA GLY A 107 4.95 -0.08 -4.89
C GLY A 107 5.37 -0.27 -6.35
N VAL A 108 4.77 0.52 -7.24
CA VAL A 108 5.13 0.55 -8.67
C VAL A 108 5.68 1.93 -9.00
N VAL A 109 6.89 1.95 -9.57
CA VAL A 109 7.51 3.18 -10.07
C VAL A 109 6.97 3.53 -11.44
N MET A 110 6.58 4.79 -11.64
CA MET A 110 6.15 5.32 -12.92
C MET A 110 6.42 6.82 -13.02
N GLU A 111 6.14 7.40 -14.18
CA GLU A 111 6.23 8.84 -14.42
C GLU A 111 5.18 9.60 -13.58
N SER A 112 5.55 10.75 -13.02
CA SER A 112 4.66 11.55 -12.17
C SER A 112 3.35 11.92 -12.86
N GLY A 113 3.41 12.36 -14.13
CA GLY A 113 2.23 12.72 -14.92
C GLY A 113 1.25 11.56 -15.10
N VAL A 114 1.76 10.34 -15.31
CA VAL A 114 0.94 9.12 -15.46
C VAL A 114 0.27 8.73 -14.14
N ALA A 115 1.03 8.69 -13.04
CA ALA A 115 0.49 8.36 -11.71
C ALA A 115 -0.60 9.35 -11.29
N MET A 116 -0.32 10.65 -11.43
CA MET A 116 -1.24 11.71 -11.01
C MET A 116 -2.48 11.75 -11.90
N SER A 117 -2.34 11.50 -13.20
CA SER A 117 -3.49 11.40 -14.12
C SER A 117 -4.38 10.20 -13.80
N SER A 118 -3.78 9.04 -13.50
CA SER A 118 -4.51 7.85 -13.03
C SER A 118 -5.27 8.15 -11.74
N LEU A 119 -4.61 8.78 -10.76
CA LEU A 119 -5.23 9.14 -9.49
C LEU A 119 -6.35 10.18 -9.66
N ALA A 120 -6.15 11.18 -10.52
CA ALA A 120 -7.12 12.24 -10.80
C ALA A 120 -8.43 11.74 -11.46
N THR A 121 -8.45 10.52 -12.00
CA THR A 121 -9.71 9.90 -12.46
C THR A 121 -10.64 9.52 -11.31
N LYS A 122 -10.14 9.49 -10.07
CA LYS A 122 -10.92 9.20 -8.87
C LYS A 122 -11.47 10.50 -8.30
N GLU A 123 -12.78 10.54 -8.06
CA GLU A 123 -13.50 11.77 -7.67
C GLU A 123 -12.93 12.45 -6.41
N ASP A 124 -12.41 11.66 -5.47
CA ASP A 124 -11.91 12.16 -4.18
C ASP A 124 -10.38 12.05 -4.04
N ALA A 125 -9.65 12.25 -5.14
CA ALA A 125 -8.20 12.29 -5.12
C ALA A 125 -7.66 13.63 -4.58
N VAL A 126 -6.87 13.56 -3.50
CA VAL A 126 -6.20 14.70 -2.87
C VAL A 126 -4.71 14.61 -3.12
N ALA A 127 -4.07 15.74 -3.39
CA ALA A 127 -2.62 15.88 -3.36
C ALA A 127 -2.21 16.85 -2.25
N VAL A 128 -1.14 16.53 -1.54
CA VAL A 128 -0.53 17.37 -0.52
C VAL A 128 0.90 17.67 -0.95
N PRO A 129 1.19 18.89 -1.43
CA PRO A 129 2.53 19.29 -1.80
C PRO A 129 3.44 19.31 -0.57
N LEU A 130 4.64 18.76 -0.70
CA LEU A 130 5.71 18.83 0.28
C LEU A 130 6.72 19.86 -0.21
N VAL A 131 6.79 20.98 0.49
CA VAL A 131 7.52 22.18 0.04
C VAL A 131 8.75 22.47 0.87
N GLU A 132 9.79 22.95 0.21
CA GLU A 132 10.92 23.65 0.82
C GLU A 132 10.74 25.15 0.58
N GLY A 133 10.29 25.88 1.60
CA GLY A 133 9.88 27.28 1.40
C GLY A 133 8.67 27.38 0.49
N GLU A 134 8.86 27.90 -0.73
CA GLU A 134 7.80 28.02 -1.76
C GLU A 134 7.94 26.97 -2.89
N GLU A 135 8.99 26.16 -2.89
CA GLU A 135 9.26 25.19 -3.96
C GLU A 135 8.71 23.81 -3.60
N VAL A 136 7.90 23.22 -4.50
CA VAL A 136 7.40 21.84 -4.34
C VAL A 136 8.51 20.86 -4.68
N ARG A 137 8.92 20.05 -3.70
CA ARG A 137 10.01 19.05 -3.87
C ARG A 137 9.47 17.63 -3.99
N ALA A 138 8.32 17.37 -3.37
CA ALA A 138 7.62 16.11 -3.42
C ALA A 138 6.11 16.34 -3.27
N VAL A 139 5.31 15.32 -3.58
CA VAL A 139 3.86 15.36 -3.42
C VAL A 139 3.41 14.03 -2.83
N LEU A 140 2.60 14.07 -1.78
CA LEU A 140 1.83 12.91 -1.35
C LEU A 140 0.42 13.03 -1.92
N ALA A 141 -0.01 12.09 -2.74
CA ALA A 141 -1.37 12.04 -3.24
C ALA A 141 -2.10 10.77 -2.76
N LEU A 142 -3.40 10.89 -2.52
CA LEU A 142 -4.23 9.91 -1.85
C LEU A 142 -5.58 9.86 -2.54
N ALA A 143 -6.10 8.66 -2.76
CA ALA A 143 -7.49 8.45 -3.15
C ALA A 143 -8.06 7.28 -2.37
N LEU A 144 -9.06 7.55 -1.53
CA LEU A 144 -9.71 6.56 -0.69
C LEU A 144 -11.13 6.28 -1.20
N SER A 145 -11.64 5.09 -0.90
CA SER A 145 -13.02 4.71 -1.24
C SER A 145 -13.61 3.76 -0.19
N PRO A 146 -14.53 4.22 0.68
CA PRO A 146 -14.90 5.63 0.93
C PRO A 146 -13.84 6.36 1.78
N TRP A 147 -13.90 7.69 1.82
CA TRP A 147 -13.09 8.46 2.76
C TRP A 147 -13.63 8.31 4.20
N PRO A 148 -12.77 8.20 5.22
CA PRO A 148 -13.21 8.17 6.61
C PRO A 148 -13.96 9.45 6.99
N GLY A 149 -15.10 9.29 7.66
CA GLY A 149 -15.96 10.43 8.03
C GLY A 149 -17.02 10.80 6.99
N GLU A 150 -17.13 10.04 5.91
CA GLU A 150 -18.26 10.14 4.97
C GLU A 150 -19.53 9.61 5.65
N GLU A 151 -20.37 10.51 6.18
CA GLU A 151 -21.67 10.13 6.74
C GLU A 151 -22.59 9.65 5.59
N PRO A 152 -23.12 8.41 5.64
CA PRO A 152 -24.06 7.92 4.65
C PRO A 152 -25.41 8.61 4.89
N GLY A 153 -25.61 9.82 4.36
CA GLY A 153 -26.87 10.52 4.61
C GLY A 153 -27.06 11.95 4.10
N GLN A 154 -26.10 12.57 3.42
CA GLN A 154 -26.30 13.94 2.94
C GLN A 154 -25.77 14.16 1.52
N MET A 155 -26.09 13.24 0.61
CA MET A 155 -26.18 13.59 -0.80
C MET A 155 -27.49 14.34 -1.01
N ASP A 156 -27.37 15.65 -1.19
CA ASP A 156 -28.41 16.57 -1.57
C ASP A 156 -29.16 16.01 -2.81
N VAL A 157 -30.39 15.52 -2.60
CA VAL A 157 -31.27 14.88 -3.62
C VAL A 157 -31.77 15.85 -4.70
N ALA A 158 -31.16 17.02 -4.84
CA ALA A 158 -31.58 18.07 -5.76
C ALA A 158 -30.65 18.21 -6.98
N ARG A 159 -30.27 17.09 -7.62
CA ARG A 159 -29.73 17.12 -9.00
C ARG A 159 -29.83 15.78 -9.73
N GLN A 160 -30.93 15.07 -9.52
CA GLN A 160 -31.25 13.87 -10.29
C GLN A 160 -32.21 14.24 -11.43
N GLN A 161 -31.65 14.52 -12.60
CA GLN A 161 -32.35 14.38 -13.87
C GLN A 161 -31.35 14.46 -15.03
N SER A 162 -30.74 13.31 -15.36
CA SER A 162 -30.52 12.80 -16.72
C SER A 162 -29.89 11.41 -16.63
N ALA A 163 -30.40 10.48 -17.42
CA ALA A 163 -30.41 9.04 -17.19
C ALA A 163 -29.15 8.27 -17.62
N GLY A 164 -28.95 7.10 -17.01
CA GLY A 164 -28.14 5.97 -17.50
C GLY A 164 -28.52 4.68 -16.74
N PRO A 165 -28.71 3.52 -17.42
CA PRO A 165 -29.42 2.37 -16.87
C PRO A 165 -28.58 1.61 -15.84
N GLY A 166 -29.26 1.04 -14.84
CA GLY A 166 -28.66 0.40 -13.69
C GLY A 166 -27.72 -0.75 -14.05
N ILE A 167 -26.52 -0.71 -13.46
CA ILE A 167 -25.69 -1.89 -13.30
C ILE A 167 -26.17 -2.60 -12.03
N GLN A 168 -26.77 -3.76 -12.23
CA GLN A 168 -27.08 -4.71 -11.18
C GLN A 168 -25.77 -5.12 -10.50
N LEU A 169 -25.72 -4.96 -9.17
CA LEU A 169 -24.67 -5.44 -8.26
C LEU A 169 -24.62 -6.99 -8.27
N ARG A 170 -24.15 -7.56 -9.38
CA ARG A 170 -23.79 -8.99 -9.50
C ARG A 170 -22.36 -9.22 -10.01
N GLY A 171 -21.63 -8.16 -10.38
CA GLY A 171 -20.27 -8.25 -10.94
C GLY A 171 -19.11 -7.99 -9.98
N GLY A 172 -19.36 -7.57 -8.73
CA GLY A 172 -18.28 -7.17 -7.81
C GLY A 172 -17.38 -8.32 -7.34
N LEU A 173 -17.90 -9.55 -7.30
CA LEU A 173 -17.13 -10.74 -6.96
C LEU A 173 -16.40 -11.33 -8.18
N ASP A 174 -16.91 -11.08 -9.39
CA ASP A 174 -16.32 -11.59 -10.64
C ASP A 174 -14.98 -10.89 -10.94
N MET A 175 -14.85 -9.61 -10.55
CA MET A 175 -13.63 -8.81 -10.67
C MET A 175 -12.53 -9.17 -9.64
N LEU A 176 -12.88 -9.87 -8.56
CA LEU A 176 -11.92 -10.34 -7.54
C LEU A 176 -11.31 -11.70 -7.91
N HIS A 177 -11.83 -12.41 -8.92
CA HIS A 177 -11.34 -13.73 -9.32
C HIS A 177 -9.93 -13.70 -9.93
N ASP A 178 -9.54 -12.56 -10.54
CA ASP A 178 -8.25 -12.40 -11.23
C ASP A 178 -7.19 -11.70 -10.37
N VAL A 179 -7.45 -11.48 -9.08
CA VAL A 179 -6.48 -10.85 -8.17
C VAL A 179 -5.46 -11.89 -7.73
N GLU A 180 -4.25 -11.79 -8.26
CA GLU A 180 -3.11 -12.59 -7.81
C GLU A 180 -2.69 -12.16 -6.40
N MET A 181 -2.47 -13.14 -5.53
CA MET A 181 -2.02 -12.93 -4.15
C MET A 181 -0.75 -13.74 -3.90
N GLU A 182 0.19 -13.17 -3.15
CA GLU A 182 1.36 -13.91 -2.70
C GLU A 182 0.94 -14.96 -1.66
N VAL A 183 1.25 -16.22 -1.95
CA VAL A 183 1.03 -17.35 -1.06
C VAL A 183 2.38 -17.85 -0.56
N SER A 184 2.56 -17.86 0.76
CA SER A 184 3.74 -18.42 1.42
C SER A 184 3.41 -19.80 2.00
N ALA A 185 4.29 -20.77 1.78
CA ALA A 185 4.21 -22.07 2.45
C ALA A 185 5.31 -22.17 3.51
N GLU A 186 4.94 -22.31 4.77
CA GLU A 186 5.86 -22.37 5.89
C GLU A 186 5.97 -23.78 6.47
N LEU A 187 7.21 -24.28 6.51
CA LEU A 187 7.51 -25.55 7.17
C LEU A 187 7.48 -25.42 8.71
N GLY A 188 7.81 -24.25 9.26
CA GLY A 188 7.81 -24.01 10.71
C GLY A 188 8.54 -22.73 11.06
N ARG A 189 8.45 -22.32 12.33
CA ARG A 189 9.05 -21.10 12.86
C ARG A 189 9.94 -21.41 14.04
N THR A 190 10.85 -20.50 14.37
CA THR A 190 11.61 -20.59 15.61
C THR A 190 11.98 -19.20 16.09
N ARG A 191 12.29 -19.06 17.39
CA ARG A 191 12.79 -17.81 17.99
C ARG A 191 14.20 -18.05 18.48
N MET A 192 15.12 -17.17 18.09
CA MET A 192 16.52 -17.22 18.52
C MET A 192 17.03 -15.85 18.92
N ALA A 193 18.07 -15.81 19.74
CA ALA A 193 18.70 -14.55 20.11
C ALA A 193 19.48 -13.97 18.91
N VAL A 194 19.59 -12.65 18.83
CA VAL A 194 20.31 -11.96 17.73
C VAL A 194 21.74 -12.49 17.57
N ARG A 195 22.42 -12.80 18.68
CA ARG A 195 23.77 -13.39 18.68
C ARG A 195 23.83 -14.76 18.00
N GLU A 196 22.79 -15.58 18.13
CA GLU A 196 22.72 -16.93 17.54
C GLU A 196 22.49 -16.81 16.04
N LEU A 197 21.60 -15.90 15.62
CA LEU A 197 21.34 -15.60 14.22
C LEU A 197 22.60 -15.10 13.48
N LEU A 198 23.36 -14.18 14.09
CA LEU A 198 24.61 -13.68 13.54
C LEU A 198 25.74 -14.73 13.51
N SER A 199 25.58 -15.83 14.24
CA SER A 199 26.56 -16.92 14.29
C SER A 199 26.26 -18.04 13.29
N LEU A 200 25.15 -17.95 12.53
CA LEU A 200 24.79 -18.95 11.54
C LEU A 200 25.83 -19.02 10.41
N ASN A 201 26.22 -20.24 10.06
CA ASN A 201 27.20 -20.52 9.02
C ASN A 201 26.73 -21.73 8.17
N PRO A 202 27.29 -21.92 6.96
CA PRO A 202 26.96 -23.08 6.15
C PRO A 202 27.16 -24.39 6.91
N GLY A 203 26.10 -25.19 7.01
CA GLY A 203 26.08 -26.45 7.78
C GLY A 203 25.43 -26.35 9.16
N ALA A 204 25.10 -25.15 9.65
CA ALA A 204 24.31 -24.99 10.86
C ALA A 204 22.90 -25.56 10.69
N ILE A 205 22.41 -26.26 11.72
CA ILE A 205 21.06 -26.83 11.78
C ILE A 205 20.21 -25.93 12.69
N VAL A 206 19.07 -25.46 12.18
CA VAL A 206 18.11 -24.65 12.92
C VAL A 206 16.87 -25.50 13.19
N GLU A 207 16.56 -25.71 14.47
CA GLU A 207 15.35 -26.43 14.89
C GLU A 207 14.12 -25.53 14.81
N LEU A 208 13.03 -26.06 14.25
CA LEU A 208 11.74 -25.39 14.11
C LEU A 208 10.75 -25.90 15.16
N ASP A 209 9.67 -25.16 15.39
CA ASP A 209 8.59 -25.45 16.34
C ASP A 209 7.60 -26.52 15.88
N ARG A 210 7.89 -27.22 14.79
CA ARG A 210 7.02 -28.21 14.16
C ARG A 210 7.67 -29.59 14.14
N ALA A 211 6.90 -30.63 14.49
CA ALA A 211 7.34 -32.02 14.40
C ALA A 211 7.43 -32.48 12.94
N ALA A 212 8.42 -33.33 12.64
CA ALA A 212 8.58 -33.92 11.30
C ALA A 212 7.30 -34.65 10.84
N GLY A 213 6.90 -34.42 9.59
CA GLY A 213 5.68 -34.99 9.01
C GLY A 213 4.39 -34.23 9.35
N SER A 214 4.46 -33.18 10.16
CA SER A 214 3.31 -32.27 10.34
C SER A 214 3.06 -31.48 9.05
N PRO A 215 1.81 -31.11 8.72
CA PRO A 215 1.49 -30.38 7.49
C PRO A 215 2.17 -29.01 7.47
N ALA A 216 2.57 -28.48 6.32
CA ALA A 216 2.97 -27.10 6.18
C ALA A 216 1.78 -26.15 6.30
N ASP A 217 2.04 -24.94 6.78
CA ASP A 217 1.05 -23.87 6.83
C ASP A 217 1.07 -23.10 5.49
N LEU A 218 -0.10 -22.82 4.94
CA LEU A 218 -0.27 -21.91 3.81
C LEU A 218 -0.77 -20.58 4.33
N LEU A 219 -0.04 -19.52 4.00
CA LEU A 219 -0.34 -18.16 4.43
C LEU A 219 -0.56 -17.26 3.22
N VAL A 220 -1.50 -16.34 3.36
CA VAL A 220 -1.68 -15.20 2.46
C VAL A 220 -1.57 -13.94 3.30
N ASN A 221 -0.65 -13.04 2.96
CA ASN A 221 -0.37 -11.83 3.73
C ASN A 221 -0.13 -12.11 5.24
N GLY A 222 0.55 -13.22 5.54
CA GLY A 222 0.87 -13.64 6.91
C GLY A 222 -0.31 -14.24 7.71
N ARG A 223 -1.49 -14.41 7.11
CA ARG A 223 -2.63 -15.10 7.73
C ARG A 223 -2.70 -16.55 7.26
N LEU A 224 -2.82 -17.48 8.20
CA LEU A 224 -3.06 -18.90 7.89
C LEU A 224 -4.40 -19.06 7.17
N ILE A 225 -4.37 -19.62 5.95
CA ILE A 225 -5.57 -19.89 5.14
C ILE A 225 -5.79 -21.38 4.92
N ALA A 226 -4.73 -22.19 4.98
CA ALA A 226 -4.83 -23.63 4.82
C ALA A 226 -3.65 -24.34 5.47
N ARG A 227 -3.78 -25.66 5.61
CA ARG A 227 -2.67 -26.57 5.91
C ARG A 227 -2.59 -27.63 4.83
N GLY A 228 -1.39 -28.13 4.57
CA GLY A 228 -1.20 -29.17 3.58
C GLY A 228 0.11 -29.91 3.70
N GLU A 229 0.20 -31.06 3.05
CA GLU A 229 1.41 -31.87 3.05
C GLU A 229 2.36 -31.43 1.93
N VAL A 230 3.66 -31.34 2.24
CA VAL A 230 4.68 -31.05 1.22
C VAL A 230 4.84 -32.27 0.33
N VAL A 231 4.65 -32.07 -0.97
CA VAL A 231 4.82 -33.07 -2.03
C VAL A 231 5.84 -32.57 -3.05
N VAL A 232 6.38 -33.47 -3.87
CA VAL A 232 7.23 -33.10 -5.00
C VAL A 232 6.45 -33.38 -6.28
N VAL A 233 6.33 -32.38 -7.15
CA VAL A 233 5.67 -32.46 -8.45
C VAL A 233 6.61 -31.88 -9.49
N ASP A 234 6.97 -32.69 -10.50
CA ASP A 234 7.87 -32.29 -11.59
C ASP A 234 9.13 -31.57 -11.10
N GLU A 235 9.81 -32.18 -10.13
CA GLU A 235 11.05 -31.67 -9.48
C GLU A 235 10.88 -30.40 -8.64
N ASN A 236 9.66 -29.86 -8.53
CA ASN A 236 9.33 -28.71 -7.69
C ASN A 236 8.61 -29.14 -6.41
N PHE A 237 8.75 -28.35 -5.35
CA PHE A 237 7.92 -28.53 -4.16
C PHE A 237 6.50 -28.03 -4.43
N GLY A 238 5.51 -28.80 -4.00
CA GLY A 238 4.10 -28.43 -3.99
C GLY A 238 3.48 -28.71 -2.63
N ILE A 239 2.31 -28.13 -2.37
CA ILE A 239 1.55 -28.38 -1.15
C ILE A 239 0.21 -29.01 -1.52
N ARG A 240 -0.04 -30.23 -1.03
CA ARG A 240 -1.35 -30.87 -1.11
C ARG A 240 -2.20 -30.39 0.06
N ILE A 241 -3.20 -29.56 -0.23
CA ILE A 241 -4.12 -29.03 0.79
C ILE A 241 -4.84 -30.18 1.51
N THR A 242 -4.71 -30.23 2.83
CA THR A 242 -5.39 -31.19 3.70
C THR A 242 -6.54 -30.54 4.45
N GLU A 243 -6.43 -29.25 4.78
CA GLU A 243 -7.41 -28.50 5.57
C GLU A 243 -7.44 -27.04 5.09
N ILE A 244 -8.63 -26.45 4.96
CA ILE A 244 -8.82 -25.02 4.69
C ILE A 244 -9.36 -24.37 5.96
N VAL A 245 -8.72 -23.28 6.39
CA VAL A 245 -9.13 -22.54 7.58
C VAL A 245 -10.19 -21.52 7.17
N SER A 246 -11.43 -21.73 7.64
CA SER A 246 -12.54 -20.82 7.33
C SER A 246 -12.38 -19.47 8.04
N PRO A 247 -12.51 -18.32 7.33
CA PRO A 247 -12.53 -17.01 7.97
C PRO A 247 -13.85 -16.80 8.71
N GLY A 248 -13.96 -17.26 9.96
CA GLY A 248 -15.21 -17.09 10.71
C GLY A 248 -15.33 -17.70 12.10
N THR A 249 -14.30 -18.29 12.70
CA THR A 249 -14.43 -18.89 14.03
C THR A 249 -13.18 -18.68 14.88
N GLU A 250 -12.99 -17.45 15.33
CA GLU A 250 -12.15 -17.13 16.50
C GLU A 250 -12.90 -16.10 17.36
N ARG A 251 -13.86 -16.61 18.13
CA ARG A 251 -14.30 -16.07 19.41
C ARG A 251 -14.72 -17.23 20.29
N GLU A 252 -13.82 -17.66 21.16
CA GLU A 252 -14.11 -18.17 22.51
C GLU A 252 -12.87 -18.03 23.39
#